data_AF-A0A813D2Q5-F1
#
_entry.id   AF-A0A813D2Q5-F1
#
_cell.length_a   1.000
_cell.length_b   1.000
_cell.length_c   1.000
_cell.angle_alpha   90.00
_cell.angle_beta   90.00
_cell.angle_gamma   90.00
#
_symmetry.space_group_name_H-M   'P 1'
#
loop_
_entity.id
_entity.type
_entity.pdbx_description
1 polymer ?
#
loop_
_entity_poly.entity_id
_entity_poly.type
_entity_poly.pdbx_seq_one_letter_code
_entity_poly.pdbx_strand_id
1 'polypeptide(L)'
;MEGNVKFQDALAARLDLMQPTRHSLEECPKTEGKPRFTAGVIEVVRRLHARGTHAFLVSGGFRVMIEPIAEELKVPQDRIFANTILFDEEGNYAGFDETEPTSRDGGKPAVLKQLKRKRGYKTMVMVGDGLLPRFSSALEASRFGRR
;
A
#
# COMPACT_ATOMS: atom_id res chain seq x y z
N MET A 1 13.87 -12.86 -10.78
CA MET A 1 14.85 -11.77 -10.95
C MET A 1 15.81 -11.86 -9.78
N GLU A 2 17.10 -12.01 -10.09
CA GLU A 2 18.19 -12.20 -9.12
C GLU A 2 18.17 -11.09 -8.06
N GLY A 3 18.12 -11.48 -6.78
CA GLY A 3 17.86 -10.61 -5.63
C GLY A 3 18.99 -9.65 -5.27
N ASN A 4 19.60 -9.00 -6.27
CA ASN A 4 20.76 -8.12 -6.11
C ASN A 4 20.47 -6.65 -6.47
N VAL A 5 19.26 -6.33 -6.93
CA VAL A 5 18.83 -4.95 -7.17
C VAL A 5 17.91 -4.54 -6.04
N LYS A 6 18.25 -3.46 -5.32
CA LYS A 6 17.38 -2.94 -4.26
C LYS A 6 16.06 -2.50 -4.88
N PHE A 7 14.94 -2.68 -4.19
CA PHE A 7 13.63 -2.21 -4.66
C PHE A 7 13.64 -0.70 -4.99
N GLN A 8 14.41 0.08 -4.23
CA GLN A 8 14.65 1.50 -4.50
C GLN A 8 15.27 1.73 -5.88
N ASP A 9 16.36 1.03 -6.19
CA ASP A 9 17.10 1.19 -7.45
C ASP A 9 16.23 0.74 -8.64
N ALA A 10 15.48 -0.35 -8.47
CA ALA A 10 14.55 -0.84 -9.49
C ALA A 10 13.36 0.11 -9.71
N LEU A 11 12.86 0.74 -8.64
CA LEU A 11 11.77 1.71 -8.71
C LEU A 11 12.25 3.02 -9.36
N ALA A 12 13.43 3.51 -8.95
CA ALA A 12 14.10 4.67 -9.53
C ALA A 12 14.31 4.46 -11.02
N ALA A 13 14.92 3.34 -11.44
CA ALA A 13 15.18 3.06 -12.85
C ALA A 13 13.90 3.00 -13.70
N ARG A 14 12.80 2.46 -13.16
CA ARG A 14 11.51 2.43 -13.87
C ARG A 14 10.89 3.82 -13.99
N LEU A 15 10.95 4.62 -12.93
CA LEU A 15 10.43 5.98 -12.93
C LEU A 15 11.25 6.89 -13.84
N ASP A 16 12.56 6.72 -13.85
CA ASP A 16 13.48 7.47 -14.71
C ASP A 16 13.24 7.18 -16.20
N LEU A 17 12.86 5.95 -16.55
CA LEU A 17 12.43 5.59 -17.91
C LEU A 17 11.03 6.11 -18.26
N MET A 18 10.11 6.16 -17.30
CA MET A 18 8.73 6.59 -17.55
C MET A 18 8.56 8.12 -17.55
N GLN A 19 9.40 8.86 -16.82
CA GLN A 19 9.29 10.31 -16.61
C GLN A 19 7.83 10.78 -16.39
N PRO A 20 7.12 10.23 -15.40
CA PRO A 20 5.70 10.54 -15.24
C PRO A 20 5.54 12.01 -14.81
N THR A 21 4.75 12.76 -15.56
CA THR A 21 4.34 14.10 -15.14
C THR A 21 3.17 14.03 -14.16
N ARG A 22 3.01 15.06 -13.35
CA ARG A 22 1.85 15.20 -12.45
C ARG A 22 0.53 15.06 -13.23
N HIS A 23 0.46 15.73 -14.38
CA HIS A 23 -0.72 15.68 -15.24
C HIS A 23 -0.99 14.26 -15.76
N SER A 24 0.04 13.53 -16.21
CA SER A 24 -0.11 12.14 -16.65
C SER A 24 -0.66 11.22 -15.56
N LEU A 25 -0.25 11.41 -14.30
CA LEU A 25 -0.72 10.60 -13.18
C LEU A 25 -2.14 10.95 -12.74
N GLU A 26 -2.53 12.23 -12.82
CA GLU A 26 -3.89 12.68 -12.55
C GLU A 26 -4.87 12.27 -13.67
N GLU A 27 -4.39 12.20 -14.91
CA GLU A 27 -5.17 11.77 -16.07
C GLU A 27 -5.28 10.25 -16.18
N CYS A 28 -4.27 9.48 -15.75
CA CYS A 28 -4.24 8.02 -15.89
C CYS A 28 -5.51 7.32 -15.36
N PRO A 29 -6.05 7.64 -14.17
CA PRO A 29 -7.33 7.08 -13.71
C PRO A 29 -8.54 7.44 -14.59
N LYS A 30 -8.47 8.56 -15.33
CA LYS A 30 -9.51 9.02 -16.26
C LYS A 30 -9.40 8.33 -17.62
N THR A 31 -8.19 8.06 -18.10
CA THR A 31 -7.92 7.46 -19.41
C THR A 31 -7.98 5.92 -19.37
N GLU A 32 -7.28 5.31 -18.42
CA GLU A 32 -7.20 3.84 -18.26
C GLU A 32 -8.37 3.27 -17.44
N GLY A 33 -9.16 4.16 -16.83
CA GLY A 33 -10.26 3.82 -15.96
C GLY A 33 -9.84 3.46 -14.53
N LYS A 34 -10.82 3.43 -13.63
CA LYS A 34 -10.58 3.14 -12.22
C LYS A 34 -10.03 1.72 -12.04
N PRO A 35 -9.08 1.51 -11.11
CA PRO A 35 -8.63 0.18 -10.73
C PRO A 35 -9.82 -0.71 -10.38
N ARG A 36 -9.93 -1.87 -11.04
CA ARG A 36 -11.01 -2.81 -10.73
C ARG A 36 -10.78 -3.44 -9.36
N PHE A 37 -11.73 -3.25 -8.46
CA PHE A 37 -11.73 -3.92 -7.18
C PHE A 37 -11.90 -5.43 -7.33
N THR A 38 -11.16 -6.20 -6.53
CA THR A 38 -11.42 -7.62 -6.38
C THR A 38 -12.82 -7.82 -5.82
N ALA A 39 -13.57 -8.76 -6.41
CA ALA A 39 -14.94 -9.05 -5.99
C ALA A 39 -15.02 -9.29 -4.47
N GLY A 40 -15.88 -8.53 -3.79
CA GLY A 40 -16.13 -8.66 -2.35
C GLY A 40 -15.21 -7.85 -1.44
N VAL A 41 -14.14 -7.19 -1.93
CA VAL A 41 -13.23 -6.41 -1.07
C VAL A 41 -13.95 -5.27 -0.34
N ILE A 42 -14.86 -4.58 -1.03
CA ILE A 42 -15.63 -3.47 -0.47
C ILE A 42 -16.48 -3.95 0.70
N GLU A 43 -17.18 -5.09 0.54
CA GLU A 43 -18.03 -5.66 1.59
C GLU A 43 -17.20 -6.15 2.79
N VAL A 44 -16.03 -6.76 2.54
CA VAL A 44 -15.12 -7.18 3.61
C VAL A 44 -14.64 -5.97 4.42
N VAL A 45 -14.15 -4.92 3.76
CA VAL A 45 -13.69 -3.69 4.44
C VAL A 45 -14.83 -3.03 5.19
N ARG A 46 -16.03 -2.96 4.59
CA ARG A 46 -17.23 -2.43 5.25
C ARG A 46 -17.56 -3.21 6.53
N ARG A 47 -17.51 -4.54 6.50
CA ARG A 47 -17.74 -5.39 7.69
C ARG A 47 -16.65 -5.22 8.74
N LEU A 48 -15.40 -5.02 8.34
CA LEU A 48 -14.31 -4.75 9.27
C LEU A 48 -14.51 -3.40 9.97
N HIS A 49 -14.88 -2.36 9.23
CA HIS A 49 -15.23 -1.06 9.80
C HIS A 49 -16.42 -1.15 10.77
N ALA A 50 -17.48 -1.90 10.41
CA ALA A 50 -18.64 -2.12 11.28
C ALA A 50 -18.30 -2.86 12.58
N ARG A 51 -17.23 -3.66 12.60
CA ARG A 51 -16.71 -4.34 13.79
C ARG A 51 -15.75 -3.47 14.61
N GLY A 52 -15.50 -2.23 14.19
CA GLY A 52 -14.49 -1.35 14.81
C GLY A 52 -13.04 -1.73 14.48
N THR A 53 -12.82 -2.61 13.50
CA THR A 53 -11.47 -2.96 13.06
C THR A 53 -10.91 -1.88 12.14
N HIS A 54 -9.71 -1.40 12.45
CA HIS A 54 -9.01 -0.43 11.61
C HIS A 54 -8.41 -1.11 10.37
N ALA A 55 -8.84 -0.69 9.18
CA ALA A 55 -8.20 -1.07 7.93
C ALA A 55 -7.05 -0.10 7.59
N PHE A 56 -5.99 -0.64 6.99
CA PHE A 56 -4.81 0.08 6.52
C PHE A 56 -4.48 -0.39 5.10
N LEU A 57 -4.01 0.52 4.25
CA LEU A 57 -3.53 0.19 2.92
C LEU A 57 -2.02 0.34 2.89
N VAL A 58 -1.30 -0.74 2.58
CA VAL A 58 0.17 -0.75 2.55
C VAL A 58 0.62 -1.26 1.18
N SER A 59 1.21 -0.38 0.38
CA SER A 59 1.61 -0.67 -0.99
C SER A 59 3.01 -0.16 -1.29
N GLY A 60 3.71 -0.82 -2.20
CA GLY A 60 4.94 -0.28 -2.81
C GLY A 60 4.66 0.63 -4.01
N GLY A 61 3.39 0.79 -4.39
CA GLY A 61 2.96 1.74 -5.41
C GLY A 61 2.87 3.17 -4.88
N PHE A 62 2.29 4.06 -5.69
CA PHE A 62 2.23 5.48 -5.38
C PHE A 62 0.94 5.89 -4.67
N ARG A 63 1.07 6.82 -3.73
CA ARG A 63 -0.04 7.34 -2.92
C ARG A 63 -1.17 7.92 -3.79
N VAL A 64 -0.83 8.68 -4.84
CA VAL A 64 -1.78 9.28 -5.79
C VAL A 64 -2.72 8.26 -6.45
N MET A 65 -2.26 7.02 -6.66
CA MET A 65 -3.09 5.96 -7.25
C MET A 65 -3.95 5.25 -6.20
N ILE A 66 -3.56 5.29 -4.93
CA ILE A 66 -4.19 4.55 -3.83
C ILE A 66 -5.21 5.40 -3.10
N GLU A 67 -5.03 6.72 -3.06
CA GLU A 67 -6.00 7.67 -2.50
C GLU A 67 -7.44 7.48 -3.01
N PRO A 68 -7.70 7.41 -4.33
CA PRO A 68 -9.07 7.19 -4.81
C PRO A 68 -9.65 5.83 -4.39
N ILE A 69 -8.79 4.79 -4.29
CA ILE A 69 -9.19 3.47 -3.78
C ILE A 69 -9.53 3.56 -2.29
N ALA A 70 -8.71 4.28 -1.52
CA ALA A 70 -8.90 4.46 -0.08
C ALA A 70 -10.20 5.20 0.23
N GLU A 71 -10.51 6.24 -0.55
CA GLU A 71 -11.74 7.01 -0.42
C GLU A 71 -12.98 6.13 -0.64
N GLU A 72 -12.97 5.30 -1.68
CA GLU A 72 -14.07 4.35 -1.96
C GLU A 72 -14.23 3.30 -0.85
N LEU A 73 -13.11 2.85 -0.27
CA LEU A 73 -13.10 1.93 0.87
C LEU A 73 -13.36 2.60 2.22
N LYS A 74 -13.51 3.93 2.26
CA LYS A 74 -13.63 4.75 3.49
C LYS A 74 -12.46 4.55 4.46
N VAL A 75 -11.27 4.37 3.92
CA VAL A 75 -10.01 4.32 4.69
C VAL A 75 -9.42 5.72 4.73
N PRO A 76 -9.18 6.29 5.92
CA PRO A 76 -8.63 7.64 6.02
C PRO A 76 -7.17 7.68 5.54
N GLN A 77 -6.75 8.84 5.03
CA GLN A 77 -5.42 9.05 4.44
C GLN A 77 -4.27 8.79 5.44
N ASP A 78 -4.50 8.97 6.74
CA ASP A 78 -3.53 8.66 7.81
C ASP A 78 -3.20 7.15 7.93
N ARG A 79 -3.95 6.30 7.22
CA ARG A 79 -3.79 4.84 7.21
C ARG A 79 -3.31 4.31 5.86
N ILE A 80 -2.91 5.19 4.96
CA ILE A 80 -2.30 4.84 3.68
C ILE A 80 -0.78 4.92 3.84
N PHE A 81 -0.11 3.81 3.57
CA PHE A 81 1.34 3.70 3.51
C PHE A 81 1.73 3.31 2.09
N ALA A 82 2.28 4.26 1.36
CA ALA A 82 2.64 4.14 -0.05
C ALA A 82 3.74 5.14 -0.39
N ASN A 83 4.40 4.94 -1.53
CA ASN A 83 5.46 5.82 -1.99
C ASN A 83 4.87 7.14 -2.51
N THR A 84 5.57 8.24 -2.24
CA THR A 84 5.18 9.58 -2.71
C THR A 84 6.11 10.00 -3.83
N ILE A 85 5.56 10.34 -5.00
CA ILE A 85 6.35 10.92 -6.09
C ILE A 85 6.49 12.42 -5.84
N LEU A 86 7.69 12.94 -6.08
CA LEU A 86 7.99 14.36 -6.02
C LEU A 86 8.02 14.91 -7.45
N PHE A 87 7.40 16.07 -7.64
CA PHE A 87 7.41 16.79 -8.90
C PHE A 87 8.10 18.14 -8.72
N ASP A 88 8.69 18.65 -9.78
CA ASP A 88 9.22 20.02 -9.81
C ASP A 88 8.08 21.04 -9.99
N GLU A 89 8.44 22.33 -10.06
CA GLU A 89 7.48 23.42 -10.27
C GLU A 89 6.77 23.37 -11.63
N GLU A 90 7.39 22.71 -12.62
CA GLU A 90 6.84 22.51 -13.95
C GLU A 90 5.95 21.25 -14.05
N GLY A 91 5.90 20.45 -12.98
CA GLY A 91 5.11 19.22 -12.89
C GLY A 91 5.81 17.99 -13.49
N ASN A 92 7.10 18.07 -13.80
CA ASN A 92 7.91 16.94 -14.23
C ASN A 92 8.38 16.11 -13.04
N TYR A 93 8.74 14.86 -13.32
CA TYR A 93 9.27 13.94 -12.31
C TYR A 93 10.58 14.48 -11.72
N ALA A 94 10.59 14.75 -10.42
CA ALA A 94 11.77 15.23 -9.68
C ALA A 94 12.34 14.17 -8.72
N GLY A 95 11.70 13.01 -8.60
CA GLY A 95 12.12 11.93 -7.72
C GLY A 95 10.96 11.31 -6.94
N PHE A 96 11.29 10.60 -5.86
CA PHE A 96 10.31 10.08 -4.90
C PHE A 96 10.83 10.26 -3.49
N ASP A 97 9.93 10.21 -2.51
CA ASP A 97 10.29 10.32 -1.10
C ASP A 97 10.96 9.03 -0.60
N GLU A 98 12.29 9.07 -0.44
CA GLU A 98 13.10 7.96 0.07
C GLU A 98 12.96 7.71 1.58
N THR A 99 12.30 8.63 2.30
CA THR A 99 12.04 8.48 3.74
C THR A 99 10.85 7.57 4.01
N GLU A 100 9.99 7.36 3.03
CA GLU A 100 8.84 6.46 3.15
C GLU A 100 9.33 5.01 3.32
N PRO A 101 8.84 4.28 4.34
CA PRO A 101 9.29 2.92 4.62
C PRO A 101 9.00 1.98 3.43
N THR A 102 7.93 2.23 2.67
CA THR A 102 7.54 1.44 1.49
C THR A 102 8.46 1.62 0.28
N SER A 103 9.40 2.57 0.34
CA SER A 103 10.38 2.78 -0.72
C SER A 103 11.49 1.71 -0.68
N ARG A 104 11.68 1.02 0.45
CA ARG A 104 12.78 0.05 0.67
C ARG A 104 12.31 -1.39 0.62
N ASP A 105 13.25 -2.30 0.35
CA ASP A 105 13.05 -3.73 0.57
C ASP A 105 12.64 -3.99 2.02
N GLY A 106 11.54 -4.71 2.21
CA GLY A 106 10.97 -4.96 3.54
C GLY A 106 10.17 -3.77 4.13
N GLY A 107 9.78 -2.79 3.32
CA GLY A 107 8.98 -1.65 3.76
C GLY A 107 7.64 -2.02 4.40
N LYS A 108 6.94 -3.02 3.86
CA LYS A 108 5.67 -3.51 4.42
C LYS A 108 5.84 -4.08 5.85
N PRO A 109 6.81 -5.00 6.11
CA PRO A 109 7.23 -5.37 7.47
C PRO A 109 7.52 -4.20 8.41
N ALA A 110 8.23 -3.16 7.93
CA ALA A 110 8.59 -2.00 8.74
C ALA A 110 7.37 -1.18 9.17
N VAL A 111 6.42 -0.97 8.26
CA VAL A 111 5.12 -0.33 8.55
C VAL A 111 4.35 -1.10 9.61
N LEU A 112 4.26 -2.43 9.50
CA LEU A 112 3.58 -3.25 10.51
C LEU A 112 4.23 -3.13 11.89
N LYS A 113 5.58 -3.17 11.95
CA LYS A 113 6.32 -3.00 13.22
C LYS A 113 6.08 -1.62 13.82
N GLN A 114 6.02 -0.57 13.00
CA GLN A 114 5.72 0.79 13.44
C GLN A 114 4.28 0.91 13.96
N LEU A 115 3.30 0.31 13.27
CA LEU A 115 1.90 0.27 13.68
C LEU A 115 1.72 -0.46 15.00
N LYS A 116 2.37 -1.63 15.16
CA LYS A 116 2.34 -2.39 16.41
C LYS A 116 2.89 -1.57 17.58
N ARG A 117 3.99 -0.83 17.36
CA ARG A 117 4.62 0.01 18.40
C ARG A 117 3.80 1.26 18.74
N LYS A 118 3.27 1.97 17.72
CA LYS A 118 2.54 3.23 17.92
C LYS A 118 1.13 3.03 18.46
N ARG A 119 0.42 2.01 17.99
CA ARG A 119 -1.02 1.80 18.27
C ARG A 119 -1.28 0.64 19.24
N GLY A 120 -0.27 -0.18 19.54
CA GLY A 120 -0.39 -1.26 20.53
C GLY A 120 -1.32 -2.40 20.12
N TYR A 121 -1.55 -2.61 18.82
CA TYR A 121 -2.46 -3.66 18.35
C TYR A 121 -1.99 -5.06 18.79
N LYS A 122 -2.90 -5.81 19.44
CA LYS A 122 -2.66 -7.20 19.86
C LYS A 122 -2.68 -8.18 18.69
N THR A 123 -3.61 -7.97 17.76
CA THR A 123 -3.81 -8.81 16.58
C THR A 123 -3.74 -7.96 15.33
N MET A 124 -2.89 -8.34 14.38
CA MET A 124 -2.75 -7.71 13.08
C MET A 124 -2.82 -8.80 12.01
N VAL A 125 -3.62 -8.58 10.98
CA VAL A 125 -3.75 -9.48 9.84
C VAL A 125 -3.34 -8.73 8.60
N MET A 126 -2.40 -9.29 7.84
CA MET A 126 -1.98 -8.75 6.55
C MET A 126 -2.53 -9.65 5.44
N VAL A 127 -3.15 -9.03 4.44
CA VAL A 127 -3.64 -9.71 3.23
C VAL A 127 -2.92 -9.08 2.04
N GLY A 128 -2.27 -9.91 1.24
CA GLY A 128 -1.52 -9.47 0.07
C GLY A 128 -1.03 -10.67 -0.74
N ASP A 129 -0.80 -10.44 -2.02
CA ASP A 129 -0.35 -11.38 -3.05
C ASP A 129 1.18 -11.52 -3.12
N GLY A 130 1.91 -10.54 -2.58
CA GLY A 130 3.38 -10.53 -2.62
C GLY A 130 4.07 -11.50 -1.65
N LEU A 131 5.29 -11.89 -2.01
CA LEU A 131 6.22 -12.65 -1.15
C LEU A 131 6.53 -11.83 0.11
N LEU A 132 5.93 -12.22 1.23
CA LEU A 132 6.17 -11.63 2.54
C LEU A 132 6.84 -12.68 3.42
N PRO A 133 7.98 -12.39 4.07
CA PRO A 133 8.50 -13.30 5.09
C PRO A 133 7.42 -13.47 6.16
N ARG A 134 7.08 -14.72 6.47
CA ARG A 134 6.05 -15.10 7.47
C ARG A 134 6.23 -14.25 8.73
N PHE A 135 5.32 -13.30 8.97
CA PHE A 135 5.20 -12.70 10.29
C PHE A 135 4.57 -13.73 11.21
N SER A 136 5.41 -14.41 11.99
CA SER A 136 4.95 -15.23 13.11
C SER A 136 4.46 -14.30 14.22
N SER A 137 3.17 -13.98 14.17
CA SER A 137 2.41 -13.66 15.37
C SER A 137 1.11 -14.44 15.29
N ALA A 138 1.18 -15.66 15.85
CA ALA A 138 0.09 -16.54 16.27
C ALA A 138 -1.30 -16.18 15.72
N LEU A 139 -1.58 -16.62 14.50
CA LEU A 139 -2.94 -16.99 14.15
C LEU A 139 -3.09 -18.45 14.60
N GLU A 140 -3.41 -18.67 15.88
CA GLU A 140 -4.10 -19.92 16.21
C GLU A 140 -5.41 -19.88 15.44
N ALA A 141 -5.48 -20.72 14.41
CA ALA A 141 -6.68 -20.99 13.67
C ALA A 141 -7.69 -21.61 14.65
N SER A 142 -8.48 -20.74 15.29
CA SER A 142 -9.70 -21.14 15.98
C SER A 142 -10.57 -21.84 14.94
N ARG A 143 -10.69 -23.15 15.15
CA ARG A 143 -11.52 -24.09 14.40
C ARG A 143 -12.87 -23.43 14.09
N PHE A 144 -13.12 -23.23 12.79
CA PHE A 144 -14.47 -23.01 12.29
C PHE A 144 -15.23 -24.33 12.54
N GLY A 145 -15.84 -24.42 13.72
CA GLY A 145 -16.65 -25.55 14.13
C GLY A 145 -17.86 -25.65 13.21
N ARG A 146 -17.88 -26.70 12.39
CA ARG A 146 -19.14 -27.25 11.90
C ARG A 146 -19.86 -27.86 13.11
N ARG A 147 -21.00 -27.31 13.47
CA ARG A 147 -22.17 -28.07 13.88
C ARG A 147 -23.36 -27.50 13.14
#